data_AF-A0AAD7WKR4-F1
#
_entry.id   AF-A0AAD7WKR4-F1
#
_cell.length_a   1.000
_cell.length_b   1.000
_cell.length_c   1.000
_cell.angle_alpha   90.00
_cell.angle_beta   90.00
_cell.angle_gamma   90.00
#
_symmetry.space_group_name_H-M   'P 1'
#
loop_
_entity.id
_entity.type
_entity.pdbx_description
1 polymer ?
#
loop_
_entity_poly.entity_id
_entity_poly.type
_entity_poly.pdbx_seq_one_letter_code
_entity_poly.pdbx_strand_id
1 'polypeptide(L)'
;MSKIAKPWSARQQCHLAYISEFTTDVQRVAGKSNIVADCLSIVVVNAVHLGIDYVLMASDQVSDPEVQPYRITSTSLQLADVSFNSAGASLLCATRHHRAATPCRS
;
A
#
# COMPACT_ATOMS: atom_id res chain seq x y z
N MET A 1 16.22 4.85 31.41
CA MET A 1 14.78 5.03 31.14
C MET A 1 14.35 3.99 30.10
N SER A 2 13.57 2.99 30.49
CA SER A 2 13.06 1.98 29.56
C SER A 2 11.97 2.59 28.69
N LYS A 3 12.18 2.60 27.37
CA LYS A 3 11.12 2.97 26.42
C LYS A 3 10.05 1.89 26.50
N ILE A 4 8.88 2.23 27.03
CA ILE A 4 7.70 1.35 26.97
C ILE A 4 7.34 1.19 25.50
N ALA A 5 7.41 -0.04 24.99
CA ALA A 5 7.05 -0.35 23.62
C ALA A 5 5.55 -0.08 23.41
N LYS A 6 5.20 0.51 22.26
CA LYS A 6 3.80 0.69 21.89
C LYS A 6 3.09 -0.68 21.81
N PRO A 7 1.79 -0.76 22.15
CA PRO A 7 1.03 -1.99 22.00
C PRO A 7 1.13 -2.53 20.57
N TRP A 8 1.39 -3.83 20.43
CA TRP A 8 1.42 -4.47 19.11
C TRP A 8 0.04 -4.44 18.46
N SER A 9 -0.01 -4.06 17.19
CA SER A 9 -1.23 -4.20 16.39
C SER A 9 -1.55 -5.67 16.13
N ALA A 10 -2.83 -6.02 15.90
CA ALA A 10 -3.26 -7.38 15.60
C ALA A 10 -2.41 -8.03 14.48
N ARG A 11 -2.13 -7.27 13.41
CA ARG A 11 -1.24 -7.73 12.32
C ARG A 11 0.17 -8.10 12.79
N GLN A 12 0.75 -7.32 13.70
CA GLN A 12 2.09 -7.61 14.23
C GLN A 12 2.07 -8.88 15.08
N GLN A 13 1.04 -9.06 15.91
CA GLN A 13 0.91 -10.25 16.75
C GLN A 13 0.77 -11.53 15.91
N CYS A 14 -0.13 -11.55 14.93
CA CYS A 14 -0.32 -12.70 14.06
C CYS A 14 0.95 -13.03 13.27
N HIS A 15 1.64 -12.00 12.77
CA HIS A 15 2.86 -12.21 12.01
C HIS A 15 4.00 -12.74 12.88
N LEU A 16 4.15 -12.25 14.11
CA LEU A 16 5.13 -12.77 15.06
C LEU A 16 4.81 -14.20 15.48
N ALA A 17 3.53 -14.54 15.68
CA ALA A 17 3.10 -15.92 15.97
C ALA A 17 3.52 -16.86 14.84
N TYR A 18 3.24 -16.48 13.59
CA TYR A 18 3.67 -17.26 12.42
C TYR A 18 5.20 -17.42 12.32
N ILE A 19 5.97 -16.32 12.47
CA ILE A 19 7.43 -16.39 12.42
C ILE A 19 7.99 -17.31 13.53
N SER A 20 7.36 -17.30 14.71
CA SER A 20 7.80 -18.09 15.86
C SER A 20 7.70 -19.61 15.65
N GLU A 21 6.93 -20.06 14.66
CA GLU A 21 6.90 -21.47 14.25
C GLU A 21 8.23 -21.92 13.60
N PHE A 22 8.97 -20.99 13.00
CA PHE A 22 10.21 -21.27 12.26
C PHE A 22 11.48 -20.84 13.00
N THR A 23 11.42 -19.70 13.69
CA THR A 23 12.58 -19.16 14.41
C THR A 23 12.13 -18.33 15.61
N THR A 24 12.92 -18.41 16.68
CA THR A 24 12.76 -17.56 17.87
C THR A 24 13.79 -16.45 17.96
N ASP A 25 14.84 -16.48 17.12
CA ASP A 25 15.85 -15.42 17.06
C ASP A 25 15.50 -14.39 15.98
N VAL A 26 15.22 -13.16 16.43
CA VAL A 26 14.89 -12.02 15.56
C VAL A 26 15.87 -10.90 15.84
N GLN A 27 16.75 -10.64 14.89
CA GLN A 27 17.79 -9.61 15.01
C GLN A 27 17.45 -8.38 14.18
N ARG A 28 17.75 -7.20 14.72
CA ARG A 28 17.60 -5.94 13.99
C ARG A 28 18.84 -5.72 13.12
N VAL A 29 18.64 -5.71 11.81
CA VAL A 29 19.67 -5.27 10.83
C VAL A 29 19.56 -3.76 10.63
N ALA A 30 20.69 -3.05 10.71
CA ALA A 30 20.72 -1.61 10.43
C ALA A 30 20.55 -1.35 8.92
N GLY A 31 19.94 -0.22 8.54
CA GLY A 31 19.70 0.09 7.12
C GLY A 31 20.97 0.07 6.25
N LYS A 32 22.10 0.57 6.78
CA LYS A 32 23.40 0.56 6.07
C LYS A 32 23.92 -0.86 5.76
N SER A 33 23.53 -1.86 6.55
CA SER A 33 23.86 -3.26 6.32
C SER A 33 22.77 -4.02 5.57
N ASN A 34 21.63 -3.38 5.29
CA ASN A 34 20.48 -3.97 4.62
C ASN A 34 20.40 -3.60 3.12
N ILE A 35 21.48 -3.11 2.52
CA ILE A 35 21.46 -2.53 1.16
C ILE A 35 20.96 -3.54 0.13
N VAL A 36 21.40 -4.80 0.19
CA VAL A 36 20.97 -5.83 -0.76
C VAL A 36 19.46 -6.09 -0.65
N ALA A 37 18.97 -6.26 0.57
CA ALA A 37 17.53 -6.45 0.79
C ALA A 37 16.73 -5.19 0.46
N ASP A 38 17.28 -3.99 0.67
CA ASP A 38 16.64 -2.72 0.28
C ASP A 38 16.52 -2.64 -1.24
N CYS A 39 17.62 -2.86 -1.98
CA CYS A 39 17.62 -2.90 -3.44
C CYS A 39 16.68 -3.96 -4.03
N LEU A 40 16.57 -5.12 -3.40
CA LEU A 40 15.66 -6.19 -3.83
C LEU A 40 14.23 -6.01 -3.34
N SER A 41 14.01 -5.29 -2.23
CA SER A 41 12.68 -4.96 -1.70
C SER A 41 11.95 -3.95 -2.56
N ILE A 42 12.72 -3.16 -3.34
CA ILE A 42 12.19 -2.41 -4.45
C ILE A 42 11.74 -3.44 -5.49
N VAL A 43 10.48 -3.84 -5.37
CA VAL A 43 9.69 -4.25 -6.55
C VAL A 43 10.02 -3.21 -7.61
N VAL A 44 10.40 -3.64 -8.81
CA VAL A 44 10.59 -2.72 -9.95
C VAL A 44 9.22 -2.11 -10.29
N VAL A 45 8.73 -1.19 -9.47
CA VAL A 45 7.55 -0.36 -9.69
C VAL A 45 7.88 0.72 -10.71
N ASN A 46 9.16 0.87 -11.07
CA ASN A 46 9.55 1.53 -12.32
C ASN A 46 9.19 0.72 -13.57
N ALA A 47 8.53 -0.44 -13.44
CA ALA A 47 7.54 -0.80 -14.42
C ALA A 47 6.33 0.14 -14.26
N VAL A 48 6.50 1.42 -14.66
CA VAL A 48 5.48 2.00 -15.53
C VAL A 48 5.27 0.92 -16.57
N HIS A 49 4.17 0.18 -16.49
CA HIS A 49 3.95 -0.95 -17.39
C HIS A 49 4.12 -0.41 -18.81
N LEU A 50 5.23 -0.77 -19.45
CA LEU A 50 5.52 -0.36 -20.81
C LEU A 50 4.38 -0.94 -21.66
N GLY A 51 3.52 -0.06 -22.18
CA GLY A 51 2.33 -0.43 -22.93
C GLY A 51 0.98 -0.08 -22.30
N ILE A 52 0.91 0.48 -21.08
CA ILE A 52 -0.36 1.06 -20.57
C ILE A 52 -0.49 2.50 -21.07
N ASP A 53 -1.55 2.75 -21.85
CA ASP A 53 -1.96 4.10 -22.22
C ASP A 53 -2.79 4.71 -21.09
N TYR A 54 -2.12 5.51 -20.27
CA TYR A 54 -2.75 6.20 -19.14
C TYR A 54 -3.75 7.27 -19.57
N VAL A 55 -3.65 7.80 -20.79
CA VAL A 55 -4.61 8.76 -21.32
C VAL A 55 -5.91 8.03 -21.66
N LEU A 56 -5.81 6.87 -22.33
CA LEU A 56 -6.95 6.00 -22.59
C LEU A 56 -7.63 5.56 -21.29
N MET A 57 -6.84 5.13 -20.31
CA MET A 57 -7.38 4.72 -19.01
C MET A 57 -8.10 5.87 -18.29
N ALA A 58 -7.57 7.10 -18.39
CA ALA A 58 -8.24 8.27 -17.84
C ALA A 58 -9.58 8.55 -18.56
N SER A 59 -9.63 8.41 -19.89
CA SER A 59 -10.89 8.57 -20.62
C SER A 59 -11.91 7.49 -20.26
N ASP A 60 -11.47 6.25 -20.09
CA ASP A 60 -12.34 5.14 -19.70
C ASP A 60 -12.96 5.41 -18.32
N GLN A 61 -12.15 5.84 -17.34
CA GLN A 61 -12.61 6.23 -16.00
C GLN A 61 -13.58 7.43 -15.98
N VAL A 62 -13.52 8.31 -16.98
CA VAL A 62 -14.46 9.44 -17.11
C VAL A 62 -15.77 8.98 -17.77
N SER A 63 -15.68 8.05 -18.73
CA SER A 63 -16.84 7.57 -19.47
C SER A 63 -17.67 6.54 -18.69
N ASP A 64 -17.05 5.84 -17.73
CA ASP A 64 -17.71 4.79 -16.97
C ASP A 64 -18.69 5.37 -15.92
N PRO A 65 -20.00 5.07 -16.02
CA PRO A 65 -21.00 5.55 -15.08
C PRO A 65 -20.89 4.92 -13.68
N GLU A 66 -20.32 3.71 -13.56
CA GLU A 66 -20.12 3.05 -12.25
C GLU A 66 -18.99 3.70 -11.46
N VAL A 67 -18.06 4.37 -12.14
CA VAL A 67 -16.91 5.03 -11.51
C VAL A 67 -17.27 6.39 -10.91
N GLN A 68 -18.23 7.12 -11.50
CA GLN A 68 -18.57 8.49 -11.08
C GLN A 68 -19.02 8.63 -9.62
N PRO A 69 -19.85 7.73 -9.05
CA PRO A 69 -20.26 7.80 -7.66
C PRO A 69 -19.09 7.87 -6.68
N TYR A 70 -17.97 7.22 -6.99
CA TYR A 70 -16.80 7.15 -6.12
C TYR A 70 -15.99 8.45 -6.06
N ARG A 71 -16.19 9.38 -7.00
CA ARG A 71 -15.53 10.70 -6.99
C ARG A 71 -16.16 11.65 -5.97
N ILE A 72 -17.42 11.42 -5.63
CA ILE A 72 -18.24 12.32 -4.80
C ILE A 72 -18.56 11.68 -3.45
N THR A 73 -18.70 10.36 -3.42
CA THR A 73 -19.13 9.63 -2.21
C THR A 73 -17.99 9.46 -1.22
N SER A 74 -18.15 9.98 -0.01
CA SER A 74 -17.22 9.75 1.10
C SER A 74 -17.44 8.35 1.69
N THR A 75 -16.70 7.36 1.20
CA THR A 75 -16.66 6.01 1.80
C THR A 75 -15.43 5.83 2.70
N SER A 76 -15.33 4.68 3.38
CA SER A 76 -14.11 4.28 4.08
C SER A 76 -12.92 4.09 3.13
N LEU A 77 -13.16 3.94 1.82
CA LEU A 77 -12.16 4.02 0.77
C LEU A 77 -12.13 5.45 0.22
N GLN A 78 -11.02 6.16 0.44
CA GLN A 78 -10.85 7.52 -0.04
C GLN A 78 -10.21 7.48 -1.43
N LEU A 79 -11.00 7.77 -2.45
CA LEU A 79 -10.57 7.88 -3.84
C LEU A 79 -10.46 9.36 -4.21
N ALA A 80 -9.39 9.73 -4.91
CA ALA A 80 -9.19 11.08 -5.40
C ALA A 80 -8.49 11.06 -6.76
N ASP A 81 -8.75 12.08 -7.56
CA ASP A 81 -8.01 12.33 -8.78
C ASP A 81 -6.57 12.74 -8.48
N VAL A 82 -5.64 11.97 -9.01
CA VAL A 82 -4.21 12.21 -8.91
C VAL A 82 -3.70 12.53 -10.30
N SER A 83 -3.01 13.66 -10.44
CA SER A 83 -2.31 13.99 -11.68
C SER A 83 -1.20 12.97 -11.91
N PHE A 84 -1.28 12.31 -13.06
CA PHE A 84 -0.35 11.29 -13.49
C PHE A 84 0.31 11.77 -14.77
N ASN A 85 1.62 11.52 -14.93
CA ASN A 85 2.44 11.90 -16.09
C ASN A 85 2.57 13.41 -16.38
N SER A 86 3.43 13.76 -17.36
CA SER A 86 3.67 15.13 -17.83
C SER A 86 2.64 15.66 -18.82
N ALA A 87 1.76 14.79 -19.34
CA ALA A 87 0.70 15.12 -20.28
C ALA A 87 -0.60 15.57 -19.59
N GLY A 88 -0.65 15.57 -18.26
CA GLY A 88 -1.75 16.13 -17.47
C GLY A 88 -2.97 15.23 -17.32
N ALA A 89 -2.82 13.92 -17.55
CA ALA A 89 -3.91 12.97 -17.31
C ALA A 89 -4.18 12.83 -15.80
N SER A 90 -5.45 12.85 -15.38
CA SER A 90 -5.83 12.59 -14.00
C SER A 90 -6.45 11.20 -13.87
N LEU A 91 -5.96 10.42 -12.91
CA LEU A 91 -6.48 9.09 -12.63
C LEU A 91 -7.11 9.04 -11.24
N LEU A 92 -8.25 8.37 -11.13
CA LEU A 92 -8.89 8.11 -9.86
C LEU A 92 -8.07 7.05 -9.10
N CYS A 93 -7.50 7.44 -7.96
CA CYS A 93 -6.58 6.62 -7.18
C CYS A 93 -6.97 6.56 -5.70
N ALA A 94 -6.67 5.44 -5.04
CA ALA A 94 -6.85 5.31 -3.60
C ALA A 94 -5.77 6.11 -2.86
N THR A 95 -6.18 7.12 -2.10
CA THR A 95 -5.27 8.05 -1.41
C THR A 95 -5.15 7.80 0.08
N ARG A 96 -6.07 7.03 0.68
CA ARG A 96 -5.96 6.55 2.07
C ARG A 96 -6.46 5.12 2.22
N HIS A 97 -5.64 4.27 2.82
CA HIS A 97 -6.08 2.97 3.30
C HIS A 97 -6.63 3.12 4.72
N HIS A 98 -7.96 3.00 4.89
CA HIS A 98 -8.48 2.62 6.20
C HIS A 98 -8.03 1.18 6.48
N ARG A 99 -7.09 1.04 7.42
CA ARG A 99 -6.66 -0.25 7.98
C ARG A 99 -7.82 -0.81 8.81
N ALA A 100 -8.84 -1.38 8.17
CA ALA A 100 -9.81 -2.21 8.86
C ALA A 100 -9.09 -3.50 9.27
N ALA A 101 -8.63 -3.53 10.52
CA ALA A 101 -8.04 -4.72 11.11
C ALA A 101 -9.18 -5.71 11.41
N THR A 102 -9.29 -6.76 10.61
CA THR A 102 -10.10 -7.93 10.94
C THR A 102 -9.55 -8.53 12.25
N PRO A 103 -10.36 -8.78 13.29
CA PRO A 103 -9.90 -9.46 14.49
C PRO A 103 -9.64 -10.94 14.15
N CYS A 104 -8.46 -11.46 14.49
CA CYS A 104 -8.20 -12.89 14.42
C CYS A 104 -8.93 -13.61 15.56
N ARG A 105 -9.76 -14.59 15.19
CA ARG A 105 -10.42 -15.53 16.10
C ARG A 105 -9.36 -16.46 16.70
N SER A 106 -9.29 -16.52 18.03
CA SER A 106 -8.56 -17.53 18.80
C SER A 106 -9.19 -18.91 18.64
#